data_AF-A0A7J7U1H3-F1
#
_entry.id   AF-A0A7J7U1H3-F1
#
_cell.length_a   1.000
_cell.length_b   1.000
_cell.length_c   1.000
_cell.angle_alpha   90.00
_cell.angle_beta   90.00
_cell.angle_gamma   90.00
#
_symmetry.space_group_name_H-M   'P 1'
#
loop_
_entity.id
_entity.type
_entity.pdbx_description
1 polymer ?
#
loop_
_entity_poly.entity_id
_entity_poly.type
_entity_poly.pdbx_seq_one_letter_code
_entity_poly.pdbx_strand_id
1 'polypeptide(L)'
;MASLGIQAEQEPLIGDRTPGSREWEIIETEEHYKSRWRSIRILYLTMFLSSVGFSIVIMSIWPYLQKIDQTADASFLGWVIASFSLGQMVASPIFGLWSNYRPRKEPLIVSILISVAANCLYAYVHVPASHNKYYMLVARGLVGFGSGNVAVVRSYIAGATSLQERTNSMANTSACQALGFILGPVFQTCFALIGEKGMTWETIKLQINMYTAPVLFGAFLGVLNILLILTILSKC
;
A
#
# COMPACT_ATOMS: atom_id res chain seq x y z
N MET A 1 -35.97 24.47 -26.02
CA MET A 1 -35.35 23.35 -26.76
C MET A 1 -34.56 22.51 -25.78
N ALA A 2 -35.21 21.52 -25.18
CA ALA A 2 -34.65 20.58 -24.22
C ALA A 2 -33.94 19.41 -24.94
N SER A 3 -33.03 18.72 -24.21
CA SER A 3 -32.43 17.38 -24.43
C SER A 3 -30.88 17.45 -24.35
N LEU A 4 -30.26 17.17 -23.21
CA LEU A 4 -29.92 15.85 -22.62
C LEU A 4 -28.62 15.24 -23.18
N GLY A 5 -27.61 15.20 -22.31
CA GLY A 5 -26.37 14.45 -22.47
C GLY A 5 -25.65 14.26 -21.14
N ILE A 6 -26.41 14.19 -20.05
CA ILE A 6 -25.95 13.65 -18.76
C ILE A 6 -26.04 12.14 -18.95
N GLN A 7 -24.89 11.48 -19.09
CA GLN A 7 -24.82 10.01 -19.00
C GLN A 7 -25.33 9.63 -17.62
N ALA A 8 -26.59 9.19 -17.62
CA ALA A 8 -27.31 8.71 -16.48
C ALA A 8 -26.49 7.64 -15.75
N GLU A 9 -26.35 7.84 -14.45
CA GLU A 9 -26.55 6.81 -13.43
C GLU A 9 -27.02 5.48 -14.03
N GLN A 10 -26.19 4.45 -13.90
CA GLN A 10 -26.62 3.06 -14.06
C GLN A 10 -27.77 2.83 -13.07
N GLU A 11 -29.01 2.95 -13.55
CA GLU A 11 -30.18 2.42 -12.85
C GLU A 11 -29.94 0.92 -12.61
N PRO A 12 -29.90 0.45 -11.35
CA PRO A 12 -30.05 -0.97 -11.11
C PRO A 12 -31.46 -1.34 -11.59
N LEU A 13 -31.56 -2.35 -12.46
CA LEU A 13 -32.82 -2.85 -13.00
C LEU A 13 -33.74 -3.26 -11.83
N ILE A 14 -34.64 -2.36 -11.43
CA ILE A 14 -35.66 -2.63 -10.43
C ILE A 14 -36.69 -3.56 -11.09
N GLY A 15 -36.62 -4.84 -10.75
CA GLY A 15 -37.65 -5.81 -11.13
C GLY A 15 -39.01 -5.42 -10.55
N ASP A 16 -40.06 -5.66 -11.33
CA ASP A 16 -41.44 -5.34 -10.96
C ASP A 16 -41.83 -5.91 -9.59
N ARG A 17 -42.53 -5.09 -8.81
CA ARG A 17 -43.05 -5.42 -7.47
C ARG A 17 -44.02 -6.61 -7.54
N THR A 18 -43.58 -7.78 -7.08
CA THR A 18 -44.48 -8.85 -6.61
C THR A 18 -44.74 -8.67 -5.11
N PRO A 19 -46.01 -8.60 -4.65
CA PRO A 19 -46.32 -8.43 -3.25
C PRO A 19 -46.16 -9.77 -2.51
N GLY A 20 -44.97 -10.05 -1.97
CA GLY A 20 -44.76 -11.26 -1.17
C GLY A 20 -43.33 -11.59 -0.71
N SER A 21 -42.29 -11.11 -1.38
CA SER A 21 -40.89 -11.41 -1.01
C SER A 21 -40.23 -10.20 -0.35
N ARG A 22 -39.79 -10.37 0.90
CA ARG A 22 -39.00 -9.38 1.66
C ARG A 22 -37.51 -9.40 1.32
N GLU A 23 -37.11 -10.21 0.34
CA GLU A 23 -35.74 -10.34 -0.09
C GLU A 23 -35.55 -9.55 -1.38
N TRP A 24 -34.84 -8.44 -1.24
CA TRP A 24 -34.13 -7.84 -2.35
C TRP A 24 -33.19 -8.93 -2.90
N GLU A 25 -33.54 -9.62 -3.97
CA GLU A 25 -32.54 -10.40 -4.70
C GLU A 25 -31.69 -9.39 -5.48
N ILE A 26 -30.51 -9.02 -4.97
CA ILE A 26 -29.48 -8.42 -5.82
C ILE A 26 -29.17 -9.47 -6.88
N ILE A 27 -29.68 -9.27 -8.09
CA ILE A 27 -29.30 -10.04 -9.28
C ILE A 27 -27.88 -9.58 -9.66
N GLU A 28 -26.87 -9.91 -8.84
CA GLU A 28 -25.46 -9.72 -9.21
C GLU A 28 -25.15 -10.77 -10.27
N THR A 29 -24.94 -10.34 -11.53
CA THR A 29 -24.53 -11.26 -12.60
C THR A 29 -23.25 -11.98 -12.16
N GLU A 30 -23.13 -13.27 -12.46
CA GLU A 30 -22.00 -14.10 -12.03
C GLU A 30 -20.63 -13.51 -12.43
N GLU A 31 -20.59 -12.75 -13.53
CA GLU A 31 -19.42 -12.00 -13.99
C GLU A 31 -19.02 -10.85 -13.05
N HIS A 32 -19.99 -10.07 -12.57
CA HIS A 32 -19.77 -8.98 -11.61
C HIS A 32 -19.26 -9.52 -10.27
N TYR A 33 -19.85 -10.62 -9.77
CA TYR A 33 -19.38 -11.31 -8.57
C TYR A 33 -17.92 -11.77 -8.72
N LYS A 34 -17.60 -12.45 -9.82
CA LYS A 34 -16.22 -12.93 -10.10
C LYS A 34 -15.22 -11.77 -10.18
N SER A 35 -15.58 -10.66 -10.84
CA SER A 35 -14.70 -9.50 -10.99
C SER A 35 -14.43 -8.79 -9.66
N ARG A 36 -15.48 -8.62 -8.84
CA ARG A 36 -15.38 -8.08 -7.48
C ARG A 36 -14.43 -8.88 -6.60
N TRP A 37 -14.59 -10.21 -6.58
CA TRP A 37 -13.73 -11.10 -5.79
C TRP A 37 -12.30 -11.22 -6.31
N ARG A 38 -12.05 -11.00 -7.60
CA ARG A 38 -10.69 -10.84 -8.13
C ARG A 38 -10.05 -9.59 -7.56
N SER A 39 -10.78 -8.46 -7.56
CA SER A 39 -10.29 -7.20 -6.99
C SER A 39 -9.98 -7.34 -5.50
N ILE A 40 -10.88 -7.92 -4.71
CA ILE A 40 -10.69 -8.14 -3.27
C ILE A 40 -9.44 -9.00 -2.99
N ARG A 41 -9.22 -10.07 -3.75
CA ARG A 41 -8.03 -10.93 -3.60
C ARG A 41 -6.72 -10.19 -3.88
N ILE A 42 -6.70 -9.29 -4.87
CA ILE A 42 -5.53 -8.45 -5.14
C ILE A 42 -5.28 -7.51 -3.97
N LEU A 43 -6.34 -6.91 -3.41
CA LEU A 43 -6.20 -6.02 -2.27
C LEU A 43 -5.66 -6.73 -1.02
N TYR A 44 -6.02 -8.02 -0.81
CA TYR A 44 -5.39 -8.85 0.22
C TYR A 44 -3.89 -9.02 -0.03
N LEU A 45 -3.49 -9.31 -1.28
CA LEU A 45 -2.09 -9.39 -1.66
C LEU A 45 -1.38 -8.05 -1.47
N THR A 46 -2.01 -6.93 -1.82
CA THR A 46 -1.47 -5.58 -1.60
C THR A 46 -1.21 -5.30 -0.13
N MET A 47 -2.15 -5.63 0.74
CA MET A 47 -1.99 -5.49 2.19
C MET A 47 -0.86 -6.35 2.72
N PHE A 48 -0.78 -7.60 2.27
CA PHE A 48 0.30 -8.50 2.61
C PHE A 48 1.66 -7.92 2.21
N LEU A 49 1.82 -7.52 0.94
CA LEU A 49 3.07 -6.96 0.41
C LEU A 49 3.49 -5.65 1.11
N SER A 50 2.55 -4.73 1.34
CA SER A 50 2.82 -3.50 2.10
C SER A 50 3.28 -3.80 3.53
N SER A 51 2.68 -4.81 4.17
CA SER A 51 3.02 -5.19 5.56
C SER A 51 4.39 -5.86 5.65
N VAL A 52 4.74 -6.70 4.67
CA VAL A 52 6.11 -7.26 4.52
C VAL A 52 7.13 -6.14 4.38
N GLY A 53 6.89 -5.19 3.45
CA GLY A 53 7.79 -4.06 3.22
C GLY A 53 8.00 -3.21 4.48
N PHE A 54 6.92 -2.86 5.18
CA PHE A 54 7.01 -2.13 6.45
C PHE A 54 7.81 -2.88 7.52
N SER A 55 7.55 -4.18 7.70
CA SER A 55 8.20 -4.98 8.74
C SER A 55 9.71 -5.11 8.53
N ILE A 56 10.13 -5.41 7.29
CA ILE A 56 11.54 -5.44 6.91
C ILE A 56 12.23 -4.09 7.19
N VAL A 57 11.53 -3.01 6.88
CA VAL A 57 12.06 -1.66 6.99
C VAL A 57 12.15 -1.20 8.46
N ILE A 58 11.27 -1.67 9.33
CA ILE A 58 11.34 -1.43 10.78
C ILE A 58 12.49 -2.18 11.43
N MET A 59 12.72 -3.44 11.08
CA MET A 59 13.77 -4.23 11.73
C MET A 59 15.19 -3.84 11.27
N SER A 60 15.33 -3.29 10.06
CA SER A 60 16.60 -2.79 9.54
C SER A 60 16.90 -1.33 9.91
N ILE A 61 15.92 -0.58 10.45
CA ILE A 61 16.03 0.87 10.66
C ILE A 61 17.12 1.26 11.66
N TRP A 62 17.22 0.52 12.76
CA TRP A 62 18.11 0.82 13.87
C TRP A 62 19.59 0.61 13.49
N PRO A 63 19.98 -0.57 12.97
CA PRO A 63 21.34 -0.77 12.50
C PRO A 63 21.71 0.19 11.35
N TYR A 64 20.73 0.57 10.52
CA TYR A 64 20.95 1.56 9.46
C TYR A 64 21.24 2.97 10.02
N LEU A 65 20.46 3.41 11.01
CA LEU A 65 20.65 4.70 11.66
C LEU A 65 22.03 4.77 12.36
N GLN A 66 22.43 3.70 13.04
CA GLN A 66 23.74 3.59 13.69
C GLN A 66 24.93 3.62 12.71
N LYS A 67 24.75 3.08 11.49
CA LYS A 67 25.77 3.16 10.42
C LYS A 67 25.87 4.56 9.83
N ILE A 68 24.77 5.30 9.76
CA ILE A 68 24.72 6.65 9.20
C ILE A 68 25.24 7.71 10.18
N ASP A 69 24.85 7.60 11.45
CA ASP A 69 25.20 8.55 12.49
C ASP A 69 25.33 7.79 13.82
N GLN A 70 26.56 7.56 14.26
CA GLN A 70 26.85 6.90 15.54
C GLN A 70 26.41 7.73 16.76
N THR A 71 26.11 9.02 16.58
CA THR A 71 25.58 9.89 17.64
C THR A 71 24.06 9.83 17.76
N ALA A 72 23.38 9.08 16.91
CA ALA A 72 21.92 8.97 16.93
C ALA A 72 21.43 8.17 18.15
N ASP A 73 20.67 8.86 19.00
CA ASP A 73 20.05 8.29 20.20
C ASP A 73 18.74 7.53 19.88
N ALA A 74 18.31 6.65 20.79
CA ALA A 74 17.04 5.94 20.73
C ALA A 74 15.84 6.92 20.62
N SER A 75 15.96 8.11 21.18
CA SER A 75 14.97 9.19 21.03
C SER A 75 14.75 9.58 19.56
N PHE A 76 15.82 9.63 18.75
CA PHE A 76 15.71 9.96 17.33
C PHE A 76 15.06 8.85 16.52
N LEU A 77 15.34 7.58 16.86
CA LEU A 77 14.60 6.45 16.29
C LEU A 77 13.09 6.60 16.51
N GLY A 78 12.69 7.00 17.73
CA GLY A 78 11.30 7.28 18.05
C GLY A 78 10.67 8.31 17.13
N TRP A 79 11.38 9.42 16.85
CA TRP A 79 10.93 10.44 15.88
C TRP A 79 10.80 9.90 14.46
N VAL A 80 11.71 9.03 14.02
CA VAL A 80 11.62 8.42 12.69
C VAL A 80 10.40 7.51 12.58
N ILE A 81 10.13 6.68 13.60
CA ILE A 81 8.92 5.84 13.63
C ILE A 81 7.65 6.71 13.70
N ALA A 82 7.67 7.76 14.52
CA ALA A 82 6.55 8.70 14.62
C ALA A 82 6.27 9.41 13.29
N SER A 83 7.30 9.80 12.54
CA SER A 83 7.14 10.46 11.24
C SER A 83 6.37 9.59 10.23
N PHE A 84 6.61 8.28 10.24
CA PHE A 84 5.85 7.33 9.42
C PHE A 84 4.37 7.32 9.83
N SER A 85 4.08 7.18 11.13
CA SER A 85 2.71 7.17 11.64
C SER A 85 1.98 8.48 11.38
N LEU A 86 2.67 9.63 11.51
CA LEU A 86 2.13 10.94 11.17
C LEU A 86 1.80 11.05 9.67
N GLY A 87 2.70 10.60 8.80
CA GLY A 87 2.47 10.54 7.36
C GLY A 87 1.23 9.69 7.02
N GLN A 88 1.12 8.51 7.62
CA GLN A 88 -0.02 7.61 7.42
C GLN A 88 -1.33 8.20 7.96
N MET A 89 -1.28 8.85 9.12
CA MET A 89 -2.43 9.50 9.75
C MET A 89 -2.99 10.62 8.86
N VAL A 90 -2.13 11.43 8.25
CA VAL A 90 -2.54 12.52 7.34
C VAL A 90 -3.01 11.96 6.00
N ALA A 91 -2.34 10.94 5.47
CA ALA A 91 -2.69 10.33 4.20
C ALA A 91 -4.04 9.59 4.24
N SER A 92 -4.36 8.92 5.35
CA SER A 92 -5.58 8.14 5.53
C SER A 92 -6.87 8.90 5.17
N PRO A 93 -7.18 10.09 5.74
CA PRO A 93 -8.36 10.86 5.38
C PRO A 93 -8.27 11.46 3.97
N ILE A 94 -7.09 11.88 3.50
CA ILE A 94 -6.90 12.46 2.17
C ILE A 94 -7.26 11.43 1.09
N PHE A 95 -6.64 10.25 1.14
CA PHE A 95 -6.92 9.19 0.18
C PHE A 95 -8.30 8.56 0.40
N GLY A 96 -8.78 8.51 1.64
CA GLY A 96 -10.12 8.04 1.97
C GLY A 96 -11.21 8.91 1.33
N LEU A 97 -11.16 10.22 1.52
CA LEU A 97 -12.10 11.17 0.90
C LEU A 97 -11.96 11.16 -0.63
N TRP A 98 -10.73 11.13 -1.15
CA TRP A 98 -10.51 11.07 -2.61
C TRP A 98 -11.11 9.79 -3.21
N SER A 99 -11.05 8.65 -2.52
CA SER A 99 -11.66 7.39 -2.97
C SER A 99 -13.18 7.39 -3.02
N ASN A 100 -13.83 8.34 -2.33
CA ASN A 100 -15.29 8.47 -2.34
C ASN A 100 -15.79 9.29 -3.54
N TYR A 101 -15.02 10.28 -4.01
CA TYR A 101 -15.42 11.19 -5.10
C TYR A 101 -14.91 10.78 -6.48
N ARG A 102 -13.84 9.98 -6.57
CA ARG A 102 -13.24 9.50 -7.83
C ARG A 102 -13.27 7.97 -7.90
N PRO A 103 -13.18 7.36 -9.10
CA PRO A 103 -13.06 5.91 -9.22
C PRO A 103 -11.88 5.41 -8.37
N ARG A 104 -12.19 4.49 -7.46
CA ARG A 104 -11.33 4.02 -6.35
C ARG A 104 -9.92 3.54 -6.77
N LYS A 105 -9.74 3.24 -8.07
CA LYS A 105 -8.47 2.88 -8.70
C LYS A 105 -7.43 4.00 -8.67
N GLU A 106 -7.83 5.25 -8.90
CA GLU A 106 -6.92 6.41 -8.98
C GLU A 106 -6.15 6.65 -7.67
N PRO A 107 -6.81 6.82 -6.51
CA PRO A 107 -6.10 7.07 -5.25
C PRO A 107 -5.23 5.89 -4.81
N LEU A 108 -5.62 4.66 -5.17
CA LEU A 108 -4.82 3.47 -4.86
C LEU A 108 -3.52 3.44 -5.67
N ILE A 109 -3.58 3.74 -6.98
CA ILE A 109 -2.38 3.80 -7.83
C ILE A 109 -1.48 4.95 -7.39
N VAL A 110 -2.04 6.14 -7.11
CA VAL A 110 -1.28 7.31 -6.68
C VAL A 110 -0.57 7.06 -5.34
N SER A 111 -1.26 6.46 -4.36
CA SER A 111 -0.63 6.14 -3.06
C SER A 111 0.51 5.12 -3.18
N ILE A 112 0.36 4.11 -4.05
CA ILE A 112 1.43 3.13 -4.30
C ILE A 112 2.58 3.77 -5.09
N LEU A 113 2.31 4.65 -6.06
CA LEU A 113 3.34 5.41 -6.77
C LEU A 113 4.13 6.31 -5.82
N ILE A 114 3.46 6.99 -4.90
CA ILE A 114 4.12 7.79 -3.85
C ILE A 114 4.96 6.87 -2.95
N SER A 115 4.45 5.70 -2.57
CA SER A 115 5.23 4.72 -1.81
C SER A 115 6.48 4.27 -2.57
N VAL A 116 6.38 3.97 -3.86
CA VAL A 116 7.50 3.55 -4.70
C VAL A 116 8.52 4.69 -4.83
N ALA A 117 8.06 5.91 -5.13
CA ALA A 117 8.93 7.08 -5.22
C ALA A 117 9.62 7.39 -3.90
N ALA A 118 8.93 7.25 -2.77
CA ALA A 118 9.50 7.43 -1.44
C ALA A 118 10.52 6.34 -1.08
N ASN A 119 10.27 5.08 -1.48
CA ASN A 119 11.26 4.00 -1.34
C ASN A 119 12.49 4.23 -2.25
N CYS A 120 12.31 4.71 -3.48
CA CYS A 120 13.42 5.12 -4.33
C CYS A 120 14.22 6.27 -3.70
N LEU A 121 13.54 7.30 -3.16
CA LEU A 121 14.20 8.39 -2.46
C LEU A 121 14.97 7.89 -1.22
N TYR A 122 14.41 6.93 -0.49
CA TYR A 122 15.07 6.28 0.63
C TYR A 122 16.34 5.52 0.18
N ALA A 123 16.32 4.88 -0.99
CA ALA A 123 17.52 4.24 -1.55
C ALA A 123 18.65 5.25 -1.87
N TYR A 124 18.28 6.48 -2.23
CA TYR A 124 19.22 7.58 -2.51
C TYR A 124 19.64 8.39 -1.27
N VAL A 125 19.17 8.05 -0.06
CA VAL A 125 19.54 8.74 1.20
C VAL A 125 21.06 8.76 1.48
N HIS A 126 21.84 7.85 0.87
CA HIS A 126 23.30 7.81 1.01
C HIS A 126 24.07 8.83 0.16
N VAL A 127 23.44 9.52 -0.80
CA VAL A 127 24.14 10.39 -1.75
C VAL A 127 24.55 11.75 -1.15
N PRO A 128 23.76 12.39 -0.26
CA PRO A 128 24.21 13.59 0.44
C PRO A 128 25.25 13.25 1.53
N ALA A 129 26.33 14.04 1.62
CA ALA A 129 27.38 13.85 2.64
C ALA A 129 27.09 14.56 3.98
N SER A 130 25.89 15.15 4.16
CA SER A 130 25.54 15.97 5.33
C SER A 130 24.06 15.82 5.70
N HIS A 131 23.76 15.70 7.00
CA HIS A 131 22.41 15.62 7.59
C HIS A 131 21.57 14.35 7.28
N ASN A 132 22.22 13.22 7.04
CA ASN A 132 21.60 11.95 6.62
C ASN A 132 20.45 11.46 7.52
N LYS A 133 20.50 11.73 8.83
CA LYS A 133 19.42 11.38 9.78
C LYS A 133 18.09 12.09 9.51
N TYR A 134 18.13 13.35 9.06
CA TYR A 134 16.92 14.12 8.73
C TYR A 134 16.33 13.68 7.39
N TYR A 135 17.17 13.34 6.40
CA TYR A 135 16.72 12.76 5.14
C TYR A 135 16.00 11.43 5.35
N MET A 136 16.51 10.60 6.25
CA MET A 136 15.85 9.36 6.66
C MET A 136 14.47 9.63 7.28
N LEU A 137 14.36 10.63 8.16
CA LEU A 137 13.08 11.03 8.77
C LEU A 137 12.08 11.49 7.71
N VAL A 138 12.49 12.36 6.79
CA VAL A 138 11.62 12.85 5.70
C VAL A 138 11.19 11.71 4.77
N ALA A 139 12.13 10.85 4.38
CA ALA A 139 11.82 9.69 3.54
C ALA A 139 10.82 8.75 4.23
N ARG A 140 10.94 8.53 5.54
CA ARG A 140 9.96 7.72 6.29
C ARG A 140 8.60 8.38 6.43
N GLY A 141 8.55 9.69 6.59
CA GLY A 141 7.29 10.44 6.53
C GLY A 141 6.60 10.27 5.17
N LEU A 142 7.36 10.35 4.07
CA LEU A 142 6.83 10.14 2.71
C LEU A 142 6.38 8.71 2.45
N VAL A 143 7.13 7.71 2.92
CA VAL A 143 6.70 6.29 2.85
C VAL A 143 5.43 6.09 3.69
N GLY A 144 5.33 6.72 4.87
CA GLY A 144 4.13 6.72 5.69
C GLY A 144 2.93 7.34 4.97
N PHE A 145 3.16 8.44 4.26
CA PHE A 145 2.13 9.07 3.43
C PHE A 145 1.66 8.13 2.31
N GLY A 146 2.57 7.44 1.64
CA GLY A 146 2.23 6.39 0.67
C GLY A 146 1.46 5.20 1.27
N SER A 147 1.73 4.86 2.53
CA SER A 147 1.03 3.81 3.28
C SER A 147 -0.42 4.17 3.68
N GLY A 148 -0.92 5.35 3.30
CA GLY A 148 -2.34 5.69 3.37
C GLY A 148 -3.24 4.81 2.49
N ASN A 149 -2.65 4.01 1.58
CA ASN A 149 -3.34 2.99 0.78
C ASN A 149 -4.17 2.01 1.63
N VAL A 150 -3.78 1.76 2.88
CA VAL A 150 -4.49 0.87 3.81
C VAL A 150 -5.94 1.31 4.03
N ALA A 151 -6.17 2.62 4.14
CA ALA A 151 -7.51 3.18 4.34
C ALA A 151 -8.39 3.01 3.09
N VAL A 152 -7.82 3.25 1.90
CA VAL A 152 -8.51 3.09 0.61
C VAL A 152 -8.95 1.65 0.38
N VAL A 153 -8.06 0.69 0.65
CA VAL A 153 -8.36 -0.73 0.52
C VAL A 153 -9.49 -1.15 1.46
N ARG A 154 -9.45 -0.73 2.74
CA ARG A 154 -10.50 -1.07 3.70
C ARG A 154 -11.85 -0.46 3.30
N SER A 155 -11.84 0.78 2.83
CA SER A 155 -13.02 1.45 2.26
C SER A 155 -13.57 0.69 1.03
N TYR A 156 -12.69 0.27 0.12
CA TYR A 156 -13.06 -0.49 -1.07
C TYR A 156 -13.73 -1.81 -0.71
N ILE A 157 -13.12 -2.61 0.16
CA ILE A 157 -13.65 -3.91 0.55
C ILE A 157 -14.99 -3.72 1.27
N ALA A 158 -15.09 -2.74 2.18
CA ALA A 158 -16.35 -2.44 2.87
C ALA A 158 -17.48 -2.05 1.90
N GLY A 159 -17.17 -1.27 0.86
CA GLY A 159 -18.12 -0.84 -0.16
C GLY A 159 -18.40 -1.88 -1.25
N ALA A 160 -17.53 -2.87 -1.46
CA ALA A 160 -17.73 -3.95 -2.42
C ALA A 160 -18.45 -5.15 -1.79
N THR A 161 -18.22 -5.43 -0.50
CA THR A 161 -18.79 -6.62 0.16
C THR A 161 -20.20 -6.40 0.69
N SER A 162 -21.03 -7.45 0.66
CA SER A 162 -22.34 -7.45 1.32
C SER A 162 -22.19 -7.44 2.85
N LEU A 163 -23.24 -7.11 3.60
CA LEU A 163 -23.21 -7.10 5.06
C LEU A 163 -22.73 -8.44 5.66
N GLN A 164 -23.05 -9.56 5.01
CA GLN A 164 -22.70 -10.91 5.46
C GLN A 164 -21.25 -11.27 5.13
N GLU A 165 -20.75 -10.84 3.96
CA GLU A 165 -19.37 -11.09 3.50
C GLU A 165 -18.35 -10.12 4.11
N ARG A 166 -18.78 -8.92 4.53
CA ARG A 166 -17.92 -7.81 4.96
C ARG A 166 -17.04 -8.18 6.15
N THR A 167 -17.62 -8.77 7.18
CA THR A 167 -16.88 -9.15 8.39
C THR A 167 -15.77 -10.15 8.06
N ASN A 168 -16.08 -11.18 7.27
CA ASN A 168 -15.11 -12.20 6.88
C ASN A 168 -14.00 -11.60 5.99
N SER A 169 -14.38 -10.72 5.05
CA SER A 169 -13.42 -10.08 4.15
C SER A 169 -12.47 -9.12 4.87
N MET A 170 -13.00 -8.36 5.84
CA MET A 170 -12.19 -7.49 6.71
C MET A 170 -11.28 -8.31 7.62
N ALA A 171 -11.76 -9.43 8.17
CA ALA A 171 -10.94 -10.34 8.96
C ALA A 171 -9.79 -10.94 8.14
N ASN A 172 -10.06 -11.39 6.92
CA ASN A 172 -9.04 -11.94 6.04
C ASN A 172 -7.99 -10.88 5.62
N THR A 173 -8.42 -9.63 5.42
CA THR A 173 -7.49 -8.50 5.19
C THR A 173 -6.49 -8.35 6.34
N SER A 174 -7.00 -8.37 7.58
CA SER A 174 -6.16 -8.26 8.78
C SER A 174 -5.26 -9.48 8.96
N ALA A 175 -5.73 -10.69 8.63
CA ALA A 175 -4.93 -11.91 8.66
C ALA A 175 -3.76 -11.83 7.66
N CYS A 176 -4.00 -11.40 6.43
CA CYS A 176 -2.95 -11.16 5.44
C CYS A 176 -1.92 -10.12 5.91
N GLN A 177 -2.39 -9.02 6.51
CA GLN A 177 -1.50 -8.00 7.08
C GLN A 177 -0.63 -8.57 8.22
N ALA A 178 -1.21 -9.32 9.15
CA ALA A 178 -0.49 -9.98 10.23
C ALA A 178 0.56 -10.98 9.71
N LEU A 179 0.20 -11.80 8.71
CA LEU A 179 1.13 -12.71 8.04
C LEU A 179 2.29 -11.95 7.40
N GLY A 180 2.02 -10.80 6.78
CA GLY A 180 3.07 -9.96 6.21
C GLY A 180 4.04 -9.42 7.26
N PHE A 181 3.53 -9.00 8.43
CA PHE A 181 4.38 -8.58 9.55
C PHE A 181 5.24 -9.71 10.11
N ILE A 182 4.71 -10.94 10.17
CA ILE A 182 5.43 -12.13 10.63
C ILE A 182 6.50 -12.57 9.63
N LEU A 183 6.21 -12.51 8.33
CA LEU A 183 7.14 -12.95 7.28
C LEU A 183 8.19 -11.90 6.93
N GLY A 184 7.94 -10.62 7.18
CA GLY A 184 8.91 -9.54 6.95
C GLY A 184 10.31 -9.81 7.54
N PRO A 185 10.45 -10.14 8.84
CA PRO A 185 11.74 -10.47 9.47
C PRO A 185 12.45 -11.64 8.80
N VAL A 186 11.69 -12.64 8.34
CA VAL A 186 12.21 -13.84 7.66
C VAL A 186 12.85 -13.43 6.33
N PHE A 187 12.12 -12.65 5.52
CA PHE A 187 12.65 -12.09 4.28
C PHE A 187 13.87 -11.20 4.55
N GLN A 188 13.84 -10.36 5.58
CA GLN A 188 14.98 -9.54 5.95
C GLN A 188 16.22 -10.37 6.28
N THR A 189 16.06 -11.49 6.99
CA THR A 189 17.17 -12.37 7.35
C THR A 189 17.76 -13.03 6.11
N CYS A 190 16.93 -13.41 5.13
CA CYS A 190 17.42 -13.85 3.82
C CYS A 190 18.21 -12.76 3.09
N PHE A 191 17.76 -11.50 3.15
CA PHE A 191 18.52 -10.38 2.59
C PHE A 191 19.79 -10.05 3.38
N ALA A 192 19.85 -10.36 4.67
CA ALA A 192 21.06 -10.21 5.48
C ALA A 192 22.17 -11.21 5.07
N LEU A 193 21.80 -12.37 4.53
CA LEU A 193 22.75 -13.35 3.99
C LEU A 193 23.48 -12.88 2.72
N ILE A 194 23.00 -11.83 2.05
CA ILE A 194 23.66 -11.21 0.89
C ILE A 194 24.91 -10.40 1.32
N GLY A 195 25.06 -10.10 2.61
CA GLY A 195 26.24 -9.46 3.20
C GLY A 195 26.20 -7.93 3.21
N GLU A 196 26.96 -7.31 4.11
CA GLU A 196 27.05 -5.83 4.26
C GLU A 196 27.68 -5.11 3.06
N LYS A 197 28.37 -5.84 2.17
CA LYS A 197 29.04 -5.33 0.97
C LYS A 197 28.41 -5.97 -0.27
N GLY A 198 27.34 -5.41 -0.79
CA GLY A 198 26.83 -5.84 -2.09
C GLY A 198 27.59 -5.21 -3.27
N MET A 199 27.27 -5.67 -4.48
CA MET A 199 27.81 -5.18 -5.76
C MET A 199 27.59 -3.68 -5.92
N THR A 200 28.68 -2.90 -5.93
CA THR A 200 28.65 -1.46 -6.20
C THR A 200 28.67 -1.25 -7.71
N TRP A 201 27.51 -0.98 -8.33
CA TRP A 201 27.50 -0.55 -9.74
C TRP A 201 27.87 0.94 -9.80
N GLU A 202 29.15 1.22 -10.07
CA GLU A 202 29.69 2.59 -10.15
C GLU A 202 29.02 3.47 -11.22
N THR A 203 28.37 2.89 -12.23
CA THR A 203 27.73 3.65 -13.31
C THR A 203 26.47 4.40 -12.89
N ILE A 204 25.84 4.04 -11.75
CA ILE A 204 24.55 4.63 -11.31
C ILE A 204 24.64 5.24 -9.89
N LYS A 205 25.81 5.18 -9.22
CA LYS A 205 25.96 5.57 -7.80
C LYS A 205 24.93 4.89 -6.87
N LEU A 206 24.50 3.67 -7.21
CA LEU A 206 23.53 2.90 -6.44
C LEU A 206 24.29 1.83 -5.62
N GLN A 207 24.37 2.01 -4.30
CA GLN A 207 24.94 1.03 -3.39
C GLN A 207 23.84 0.02 -3.00
N ILE A 208 23.86 -1.17 -3.60
CA ILE A 208 23.01 -2.29 -3.15
C ILE A 208 23.61 -2.85 -1.86
N ASN A 209 23.34 -2.19 -0.73
CA ASN A 209 23.69 -2.69 0.59
C ASN A 209 22.50 -3.42 1.24
N MET A 210 22.77 -4.19 2.30
CA MET A 210 21.79 -4.92 3.13
C MET A 210 20.58 -4.05 3.57
N TYR A 211 20.74 -2.73 3.60
CA TYR A 211 19.70 -1.77 3.97
C TYR A 211 18.91 -1.20 2.79
N THR A 212 19.47 -1.26 1.57
CA THR A 212 18.85 -0.73 0.34
C THR A 212 18.14 -1.82 -0.45
N ALA A 213 18.68 -3.05 -0.43
CA ALA A 213 18.05 -4.24 -1.01
C ALA A 213 16.59 -4.47 -0.53
N PRO A 214 16.28 -4.40 0.77
CA PRO A 214 14.90 -4.56 1.23
C PRO A 214 13.95 -3.43 0.77
N VAL A 215 14.48 -2.21 0.62
CA VAL A 215 13.71 -1.05 0.16
C VAL A 215 13.44 -1.14 -1.35
N LEU A 216 14.42 -1.59 -2.13
CA LEU A 216 14.27 -1.90 -3.55
C LEU A 216 13.32 -3.08 -3.77
N PHE A 217 13.37 -4.10 -2.91
CA PHE A 217 12.40 -5.19 -2.92
C PHE A 217 10.99 -4.66 -2.61
N GLY A 218 10.83 -3.79 -1.62
CA GLY A 218 9.57 -3.09 -1.34
C GLY A 218 9.07 -2.26 -2.53
N ALA A 219 9.96 -1.54 -3.23
CA ALA A 219 9.64 -0.81 -4.43
C ALA A 219 9.22 -1.73 -5.59
N PHE A 220 9.93 -2.84 -5.79
CA PHE A 220 9.58 -3.88 -6.77
C PHE A 220 8.20 -4.47 -6.48
N LEU A 221 7.92 -4.82 -5.22
CA LEU A 221 6.62 -5.29 -4.78
C LEU A 221 5.52 -4.24 -5.02
N GLY A 222 5.82 -2.96 -4.81
CA GLY A 222 4.93 -1.83 -5.10
C GLY A 222 4.64 -1.70 -6.60
N VAL A 223 5.65 -1.80 -7.46
CA VAL A 223 5.49 -1.79 -8.93
C VAL A 223 4.69 -2.99 -9.41
N LEU A 224 4.98 -4.19 -8.89
CA LEU A 224 4.20 -5.40 -9.16
C LEU A 224 2.73 -5.21 -8.75
N ASN A 225 2.50 -4.54 -7.61
CA ASN A 225 1.17 -4.20 -7.16
C ASN A 225 0.42 -3.27 -8.12
N ILE A 226 1.09 -2.21 -8.59
CA ILE A 226 0.54 -1.27 -9.57
C ILE A 226 0.19 -2.01 -10.86
N LEU A 227 1.05 -2.90 -11.35
CA LEU A 227 0.80 -3.70 -12.54
C LEU A 227 -0.42 -4.62 -12.36
N LEU A 228 -0.55 -5.29 -11.21
CA LEU A 228 -1.70 -6.11 -10.86
C LEU A 228 -3.01 -5.30 -10.82
N ILE A 229 -2.96 -4.12 -10.20
CA ILE A 229 -4.10 -3.20 -10.13
C ILE A 229 -4.47 -2.73 -11.54
N LEU A 230 -3.52 -2.25 -12.35
CA LEU A 230 -3.78 -1.74 -13.69
C LEU A 230 -4.33 -2.81 -14.64
N THR A 231 -3.82 -4.03 -14.58
CA THR A 231 -4.24 -5.11 -15.49
C THR A 231 -5.62 -5.68 -15.15
N ILE A 232 -6.06 -5.60 -13.89
CA ILE A 232 -7.33 -6.20 -13.45
C ILE A 232 -8.43 -5.16 -13.26
N LEU A 233 -8.14 -3.97 -12.70
CA LEU A 233 -9.11 -2.87 -12.62
C LEU A 233 -9.34 -2.15 -13.95
N SER A 234 -8.56 -2.44 -15.01
CA SER A 234 -8.89 -2.00 -16.37
C SER A 234 -9.93 -2.88 -17.07
N LYS A 235 -10.17 -4.09 -16.54
CA LYS A 235 -11.11 -5.07 -17.11
C LYS A 235 -12.45 -5.14 -16.37
N CYS A 236 -12.68 -4.22 -15.44
CA CYS A 236 -13.87 -4.14 -14.60
C CYS A 236 -14.47 -2.73 -14.68
#